data_AF-A0A928QSP0-F1
#
_entry.id   AF-A0A928QSP0-F1
#
_cell.length_a   1.000
_cell.length_b   1.000
_cell.length_c   1.000
_cell.angle_alpha   90.00
_cell.angle_beta   90.00
_cell.angle_gamma   90.00
#
_symmetry.space_group_name_H-M   'P 1'
#
loop_
_entity.id
_entity.type
_entity.pdbx_description
1 polymer ?
#
loop_
_entity_poly.entity_id
_entity_poly.type
_entity_poly.pdbx_seq_one_letter_code
_entity_poly.pdbx_strand_id
1 'polypeptide(L)'
;FGIDLNMSQQLTIILTATLASIGTAGVPGSGMIMLAMVLQSAGLPIEGIALVAGIDRILDMGRTVVNITGDAACAICVDALDRKKEARKNKAA
;
A
#
# COMPACT_ATOMS: atom_id res chain seq x y z
N PHE A 1 -15.11 -13.65 12.71
CA PHE A 1 -15.72 -12.45 13.31
C PHE A 1 -17.12 -12.15 12.80
N GLY A 2 -17.47 -12.45 11.54
CA GLY A 2 -18.87 -12.29 11.08
C GLY A 2 -19.39 -10.85 11.14
N ILE A 3 -18.49 -9.87 11.02
CA ILE A 3 -18.79 -8.44 11.10
C ILE A 3 -19.08 -7.96 9.68
N ASP A 4 -20.27 -7.40 9.47
CA ASP A 4 -20.61 -6.73 8.22
C ASP A 4 -19.96 -5.35 8.16
N LEU A 5 -19.20 -5.08 7.09
CA LEU A 5 -18.56 -3.80 6.86
C LEU A 5 -19.47 -2.88 6.06
N ASN A 6 -19.94 -1.81 6.70
CA ASN A 6 -20.68 -0.77 5.99
C ASN A 6 -19.75 0.06 5.07
N MET A 7 -20.35 0.81 4.14
CA MET A 7 -19.61 1.60 3.14
C MET A 7 -18.63 2.60 3.79
N SER A 8 -19.00 3.22 4.91
CA SER A 8 -18.13 4.17 5.62
C SER A 8 -16.89 3.47 6.18
N GLN A 9 -17.02 2.26 6.74
CA GLN A 9 -15.89 1.50 7.26
C GLN A 9 -14.94 1.08 6.15
N GLN A 10 -15.47 0.65 5.00
CA GLN A 10 -14.64 0.29 3.85
C GLN A 10 -13.83 1.48 3.35
N LEU A 11 -14.45 2.67 3.25
CA LEU A 11 -13.75 3.91 2.89
C LEU A 11 -12.68 4.28 3.91
N THR A 12 -12.98 4.19 5.21
CA THR A 12 -11.99 4.44 6.28
C THR A 12 -10.81 3.47 6.17
N ILE A 13 -11.06 2.18 5.93
CA ILE A 13 -10.00 1.17 5.75
C ILE A 13 -9.10 1.55 4.57
N ILE A 14 -9.68 1.87 3.41
CA ILE A 14 -8.92 2.24 2.22
C ILE A 14 -8.08 3.48 2.49
N LEU A 15 -8.69 4.56 3.00
CA LEU A 15 -7.99 5.82 3.25
C LEU A 15 -6.87 5.66 4.27
N THR A 16 -7.15 4.99 5.39
CA THR A 16 -6.16 4.81 6.45
C THR A 16 -5.05 3.86 6.04
N ALA A 17 -5.34 2.80 5.29
CA ALA A 17 -4.33 1.91 4.73
C ALA A 17 -3.43 2.64 3.72
N THR A 18 -4.00 3.45 2.82
CA THR A 18 -3.21 4.24 1.87
C THR A 18 -2.30 5.24 2.58
N LEU A 19 -2.84 5.99 3.55
CA LEU A 19 -2.04 6.95 4.31
C LEU A 19 -0.96 6.27 5.16
N ALA A 20 -1.29 5.15 5.81
CA ALA A 20 -0.34 4.38 6.60
C ALA A 20 0.81 3.82 5.73
N SER A 21 0.52 3.43 4.49
CA SER A 21 1.52 2.86 3.57
C SER A 21 2.68 3.81 3.26
N ILE A 22 2.44 5.12 3.29
CA ILE A 22 3.47 6.15 3.10
C ILE A 22 4.43 6.19 4.30
N GLY A 23 3.94 5.92 5.51
CA GLY A 23 4.70 6.05 6.75
C GLY A 23 5.57 4.85 7.13
N THR A 24 5.43 3.71 6.45
CA THR A 24 6.07 2.43 6.84
C THR A 24 7.15 1.94 5.86
N ALA A 25 7.89 2.84 5.22
CA ALA A 25 8.91 2.46 4.25
C ALA A 25 10.10 1.72 4.88
N GLY A 26 10.35 0.48 4.45
CA GLY A 26 11.65 -0.20 4.59
C GLY A 26 11.89 -1.06 5.84
N VAL A 27 10.88 -1.32 6.68
CA VAL A 27 11.05 -2.15 7.90
C VAL A 27 10.43 -3.55 7.70
N PRO A 28 11.20 -4.64 7.85
CA PRO A 28 10.67 -6.01 7.86
C PRO A 28 9.60 -6.20 8.94
N GLY A 29 8.46 -6.79 8.59
CA GLY A 29 7.34 -6.99 9.54
C GLY A 29 6.51 -5.73 9.84
N SER A 30 6.72 -4.62 9.13
CA SER A 30 5.90 -3.40 9.24
C SER A 30 4.42 -3.60 8.91
N GLY A 31 4.09 -4.65 8.15
CA GLY A 31 2.70 -4.97 7.77
C GLY A 31 1.79 -5.24 8.97
N MET A 32 2.33 -5.81 10.04
CA MET A 32 1.55 -6.10 11.25
C MET A 32 1.20 -4.83 12.02
N ILE A 33 2.12 -3.87 12.06
CA ILE A 33 1.90 -2.56 12.69
C ILE A 33 0.87 -1.76 11.89
N MET A 34 0.99 -1.78 10.56
CA MET A 34 0.02 -1.15 9.67
C MET A 34 -1.36 -1.78 9.79
N LEU A 35 -1.45 -3.11 9.85
CA LEU A 35 -2.72 -3.82 10.03
C LEU A 35 -3.40 -3.47 11.36
N ALA A 36 -2.63 -3.35 12.46
CA ALA A 36 -3.13 -2.88 13.74
C ALA A 36 -3.75 -1.48 13.66
N MET A 37 -3.05 -0.54 13.03
CA MET A 37 -3.56 0.82 12.86
C MET A 37 -4.85 0.86 12.03
N VAL A 38 -4.94 0.08 10.95
CA VAL A 38 -6.11 0.04 10.06
C VAL A 38 -7.32 -0.63 10.73
N LEU A 39 -7.11 -1.71 11.49
CA LEU A 39 -8.20 -2.34 12.23
C LEU A 39 -8.73 -1.42 13.31
N GLN A 40 -7.84 -0.75 14.06
CA GLN A 40 -8.22 0.17 15.11
C GLN A 40 -8.95 1.40 14.55
N SER A 41 -8.54 1.93 13.39
CA SER A 41 -9.19 3.09 12.76
C SER A 41 -10.63 2.79 12.29
N ALA A 42 -10.90 1.53 11.93
CA ALA A 42 -12.23 1.06 11.51
C ALA A 42 -13.09 0.51 12.68
N GLY A 43 -12.57 0.53 13.91
CA GLY A 43 -13.24 -0.02 15.10
C GLY A 43 -13.34 -1.55 15.10
N LEU A 44 -12.40 -2.23 14.44
CA LEU A 44 -12.38 -3.68 14.30
C LEU A 44 -11.45 -4.33 15.35
N PRO A 45 -11.74 -5.59 15.75
CA PRO A 45 -10.94 -6.30 16.75
C PRO A 45 -9.51 -6.53 16.27
N ILE A 46 -8.54 -6.04 17.04
CA ILE A 46 -7.10 -6.17 16.75
C ILE A 46 -6.62 -7.61 16.93
N GLU A 47 -7.36 -8.43 17.68
CA GLU A 47 -7.08 -9.85 17.89
C GLU A 47 -7.12 -10.63 16.57
N GLY A 48 -7.80 -10.11 15.54
CA GLY A 48 -7.78 -10.68 14.20
C GLY A 48 -6.38 -10.74 13.57
N ILE A 49 -5.43 -9.94 14.04
CA ILE A 49 -4.03 -10.00 13.62
C ILE A 49 -3.39 -11.35 13.95
N ALA A 50 -3.77 -11.97 15.06
CA ALA A 50 -3.24 -13.27 15.46
C ALA A 50 -3.52 -14.36 14.41
N LEU A 51 -4.62 -14.24 13.66
CA LEU A 51 -4.99 -15.18 12.60
C LEU A 51 -4.03 -15.13 11.40
N VAL A 52 -3.46 -13.95 11.11
CA VAL A 52 -2.57 -13.75 9.97
C VAL A 52 -1.09 -13.68 10.37
N ALA A 53 -0.80 -13.53 11.66
CA ALA A 53 0.56 -13.48 12.21
C ALA A 53 1.41 -14.68 11.80
N GLY A 54 0.83 -15.88 11.74
CA GLY A 54 1.52 -17.12 11.35
C GLY A 54 2.01 -17.13 9.90
N ILE A 55 1.37 -16.35 9.02
CA ILE A 55 1.72 -16.26 7.60
C ILE A 55 2.35 -14.92 7.21
N ASP A 56 2.51 -14.00 8.16
CA ASP A 56 3.01 -12.65 7.91
C ASP A 56 4.32 -12.65 7.12
N ARG A 57 5.22 -13.60 7.39
CA ARG A 57 6.51 -13.68 6.67
C ARG A 57 6.36 -13.94 5.18
N ILE A 58 5.43 -14.79 4.77
CA ILE A 58 5.16 -15.05 3.35
C ILE A 58 4.49 -13.83 2.73
N LEU A 59 3.54 -13.22 3.44
CA LEU A 59 2.85 -12.01 2.99
C LEU A 59 3.80 -10.81 2.86
N ASP A 60 4.78 -10.67 3.76
CA ASP A 60 5.78 -9.60 3.77
C ASP A 60 6.71 -9.70 2.56
N MET A 61 7.14 -10.93 2.20
CA MET A 61 7.90 -11.16 0.97
C MET A 61 7.09 -10.79 -0.27
N GLY A 62 5.82 -11.20 -0.35
CA GLY A 62 4.94 -10.85 -1.46
C GLY A 62 4.73 -9.34 -1.59
N ARG A 63 4.48 -8.65 -0.47
CA ARG A 63 4.35 -7.19 -0.43
C ARG A 63 5.61 -6.48 -0.93
N THR A 64 6.79 -6.96 -0.51
CA THR A 64 8.07 -6.38 -0.94
C THR A 64 8.25 -6.51 -2.46
N VAL A 65 7.96 -7.69 -3.03
CA VAL A 65 8.07 -7.94 -4.48
C VAL A 65 7.15 -7.01 -5.27
N VAL A 66 5.88 -6.87 -4.85
CA VAL A 66 4.91 -5.99 -5.51
C VAL A 66 5.35 -4.53 -5.44
N ASN A 67 5.84 -4.07 -4.29
CA ASN A 67 6.30 -2.68 -4.13
C ASN A 67 7.47 -2.36 -5.06
N ILE A 68 8.51 -3.20 -5.07
CA ILE A 68 9.68 -3.00 -5.94
C ILE A 68 9.29 -3.06 -7.43
N THR A 69 8.36 -3.95 -7.80
CA THR A 69 7.84 -4.02 -9.17
C THR A 69 7.08 -2.75 -9.55
N GLY A 70 6.28 -2.20 -8.62
CA GLY A 70 5.57 -0.94 -8.79
C GLY A 70 6.52 0.24 -8.97
N ASP A 71 7.58 0.32 -8.17
CA ASP A 71 8.61 1.37 -8.29
C ASP A 71 9.32 1.32 -9.65
N ALA A 72 9.69 0.11 -10.11
CA ALA A 72 10.30 -0.07 -11.42
C ALA A 72 9.35 0.32 -12.56
N ALA A 73 8.07 -0.05 -12.48
CA ALA A 73 7.06 0.34 -13.46
C ALA A 73 6.85 1.87 -13.49
N CYS A 74 6.80 2.50 -12.31
CA CYS A 74 6.66 3.94 -12.19
C CYS A 74 7.86 4.68 -12.82
N ALA A 75 9.09 4.22 -12.56
CA ALA A 75 10.30 4.78 -13.15
C ALA A 75 10.26 4.75 -14.69
N ILE A 76 9.82 3.63 -15.29
CA ILE A 76 9.67 3.49 -16.74
C ILE A 76 8.58 4.44 -17.27
N CYS A 77 7.45 4.53 -16.58
CA CYS A 77 6.37 5.44 -16.96
C CYS A 77 6.83 6.91 -16.93
N VAL A 78 7.57 7.31 -15.90
CA VAL A 78 8.09 8.68 -15.76
C VAL A 78 9.10 9.00 -16.86
N ASP A 79 10.07 8.11 -17.14
CA ASP A 79 11.03 8.30 -18.25
C ASP A 79 10.30 8.48 -19.60
N ALA A 80 9.28 7.66 -19.87
CA ALA A 80 8.50 7.77 -21.10
C ALA A 80 7.70 9.10 -21.19
N LEU A 81 7.19 9.60 -20.06
CA LEU A 81 6.48 10.89 -20.00
C LEU A 81 7.44 12.06 -20.23
N ASP A 82 8.63 12.03 -19.63
CA ASP A 82 9.64 13.07 -19.77
C ASP A 82 10.19 13.15 -21.20
N ARG A 83 10.51 12.02 -21.83
CA ARG A 83 10.91 11.98 -23.26
C ARG A 83 9.84 12.58 -24.17
N LYS A 84 8.56 12.26 -23.94
CA LYS A 84 7.45 12.83 -24.71
C LYS A 84 7.33 14.35 -24.51
N LYS A 85 7.58 14.83 -23.28
CA LYS A 85 7.56 16.26 -22.95
C LYS A 85 8.70 17.01 -23.64
N GLU A 86 9.92 16.46 -23.65
CA GLU A 86 11.07 17.03 -24.36
C GLU A 86 10.85 17.08 -25.88
N ALA A 87 10.35 15.99 -26.47
CA ALA A 87 10.05 15.95 -27.90
C ALA A 87 8.99 16.98 -28.31
N ARG A 88 7.99 17.26 -27.45
CA ARG A 88 7.00 18.33 -27.69
C ARG A 88 7.62 19.71 -27.60
N LYS A 89 8.49 19.94 -26.61
CA LYS A 89 9.20 21.23 -26.45
C LYS A 89 10.06 21.56 -27.66
N ASN A 90 10.80 20.58 -28.18
CA ASN A 90 11.67 20.76 -29.35
C ASN A 90 10.91 20.99 -30.67
N LYS A 91 9.63 20.59 -30.76
CA LYS A 91 8.77 20.89 -31.92
C LYS A 91 8.13 22.28 -31.86
N ALA A 92 8.07 22.89 -30.68
CA ALA A 92 7.45 24.18 -30.44
C ALA A 92 8.47 25.34 -30.41
N ALA A 93 9.77 25.02 -30.43
CA ALA A 93 10.89 25.95 -30.59
C ALA A 93 11.35 25.97 -32.05
#